data_AF-A0A1B0D0T6-F1
#
_entry.id   AF-A0A1B0D0T6-F1
#
_cell.length_a   1.000
_cell.length_b   1.000
_cell.length_c   1.000
_cell.angle_alpha   90.00
_cell.angle_beta   90.00
_cell.angle_gamma   90.00
#
_symmetry.space_group_name_H-M   'P 1'
#
loop_
_entity.id
_entity.type
_entity.pdbx_description
1 polymer ?
#
loop_
_entity_poly.entity_id
_entity_poly.type
_entity_poly.pdbx_seq_one_letter_code
_entity_poly.pdbx_strand_id
1 'polypeptide(L)'
;MKWTHKKGQVIRCICLLDHPIANTKDALSTQIIIPQKQVGRNSDIYVSLISYTHQVAAKGWFIAMVSTTVESDNPEAEIKPGLDLLGPITQKFVSISDYLEATDKGLASQIFISESYDATTHFETTCLDVLDIFKRGTGEEFDFSKIKHELGDEEQ
;
A
#
# COMPACT_ATOMS: atom_id res chain seq x y z
N MET A 1 18.61 -16.40 -0.13
CA MET A 1 17.23 -16.95 -0.12
C MET A 1 17.08 -17.83 -1.35
N LYS A 2 16.58 -19.07 -1.22
CA LYS A 2 16.53 -20.06 -2.31
C LYS A 2 15.32 -19.89 -3.25
N TRP A 3 14.27 -19.23 -2.78
CA TRP A 3 12.96 -19.21 -3.45
C TRP A 3 12.42 -17.81 -3.74
N THR A 4 13.10 -16.79 -3.22
CA THR A 4 12.74 -15.38 -3.40
C THR A 4 14.00 -14.58 -3.67
N HIS A 5 13.84 -13.48 -4.39
CA HIS A 5 14.88 -12.49 -4.58
C HIS A 5 14.33 -11.08 -4.39
N LYS A 6 15.23 -10.15 -4.06
CA LYS A 6 14.89 -8.75 -3.84
C LYS A 6 14.73 -8.05 -5.19
N LYS A 7 13.54 -7.48 -5.41
CA LYS A 7 13.17 -6.67 -6.57
C LYS A 7 13.38 -5.18 -6.32
N GLY A 8 13.21 -4.74 -5.08
CA GLY A 8 13.39 -3.35 -4.69
C GLY A 8 13.23 -3.15 -3.19
N GLN A 9 13.01 -1.91 -2.77
CA GLN A 9 12.63 -1.56 -1.41
C GLN A 9 11.50 -0.56 -1.43
N VAL A 10 10.70 -0.57 -0.37
CA VAL A 10 9.61 0.38 -0.15
C VAL A 10 9.86 1.09 1.17
N ILE A 11 9.82 2.42 1.16
CA ILE A 11 9.75 3.22 2.38
C ILE A 11 8.28 3.46 2.73
N ARG A 12 7.94 3.30 4.02
CA ARG A 12 6.65 3.69 4.60
C ARG A 12 6.89 4.55 5.84
N CYS A 13 6.27 5.72 5.88
CA CYS A 13 6.31 6.63 7.02
C CYS A 13 4.90 6.82 7.57
N ILE A 14 4.64 6.22 8.73
CA ILE A 14 3.38 6.38 9.46
C ILE A 14 3.48 7.64 10.33
N CYS A 15 2.51 8.52 10.22
CA CYS A 15 2.48 9.82 10.88
C CYS A 15 1.19 9.95 11.70
N LEU A 16 1.31 10.32 12.98
CA LEU A 16 0.17 10.65 13.83
C LEU A 16 -0.11 12.14 13.76
N LEU A 17 -1.35 12.49 13.43
CA LEU A 17 -1.84 13.86 13.34
C LEU A 17 -3.04 14.05 14.28
N ASP A 18 -3.21 15.26 14.80
CA ASP A 18 -4.35 15.71 15.60
C ASP A 18 -5.27 16.66 14.80
N HIS A 19 -5.13 16.68 13.47
CA HIS A 19 -5.88 17.51 12.55
C HIS A 19 -6.04 16.83 11.17
N PRO A 20 -7.05 17.21 10.36
CA PRO A 20 -7.15 16.76 8.97
C PRO A 20 -6.04 17.36 8.09
N ILE A 21 -5.76 16.73 6.97
CA ILE A 21 -4.82 17.28 5.97
C ILE A 21 -5.43 18.54 5.34
N ALA A 22 -4.65 19.62 5.23
CA ALA A 22 -5.10 20.87 4.62
C ALA A 22 -5.55 20.66 3.16
N ASN A 23 -6.46 21.51 2.67
CA ASN A 23 -6.99 21.46 1.30
C ASN A 23 -7.77 20.17 0.94
N THR A 24 -8.19 19.38 1.94
CA THR A 24 -9.04 18.18 1.74
C THR A 24 -10.51 18.40 2.11
N LYS A 25 -10.91 19.65 2.41
CA LYS A 25 -12.24 19.99 2.95
C LYS A 25 -12.53 19.25 4.27
N ASP A 26 -11.55 19.25 5.16
CA ASP A 26 -11.61 18.60 6.48
C ASP A 26 -11.99 17.10 6.40
N ALA A 27 -11.50 16.41 5.36
CA ALA A 27 -11.82 15.01 5.15
C ALA A 27 -11.26 14.13 6.29
N LEU A 28 -12.10 13.20 6.78
CA LEU A 28 -11.76 12.26 7.84
C LEU A 28 -11.04 11.00 7.32
N SER A 29 -10.98 10.83 6.01
CA SER A 29 -10.10 9.92 5.29
C SER A 29 -9.83 10.47 3.90
N THR A 30 -8.65 10.19 3.35
CA THR A 30 -8.31 10.66 2.01
C THR A 30 -7.19 9.82 1.40
N GLN A 31 -7.14 9.84 0.07
CA GLN A 31 -6.01 9.33 -0.70
C GLN A 31 -5.47 10.46 -1.57
N ILE A 32 -4.17 10.69 -1.51
CA ILE A 32 -3.45 11.63 -2.36
C ILE A 32 -2.37 10.85 -3.09
N ILE A 33 -2.30 11.07 -4.40
CA ILE A 33 -1.26 10.51 -5.26
C ILE A 33 -0.43 11.69 -5.74
N ILE A 34 0.89 11.61 -5.57
CA ILE A 34 1.84 12.56 -6.12
C ILE A 34 2.52 11.86 -7.31
N PRO A 35 2.12 12.19 -8.55
CA PRO A 35 2.67 11.52 -9.72
C PRO A 35 4.18 11.77 -9.84
N GLN A 36 4.94 10.73 -10.15
CA GLN A 36 6.39 10.69 -10.24
C GLN A 36 6.99 11.87 -11.04
N LYS A 37 6.33 12.27 -12.12
CA LYS A 37 6.78 13.38 -13.00
C LYS A 37 6.69 14.76 -12.34
N GLN A 38 5.80 14.95 -11.37
CA GLN A 38 5.65 16.21 -10.63
C GLN A 38 6.78 16.43 -9.62
N VAL A 39 7.49 15.37 -9.24
CA VAL A 39 8.55 15.38 -8.23
C VAL A 39 9.89 14.85 -8.76
N GLY A 40 10.01 14.66 -10.07
CA GLY A 40 11.27 14.24 -10.71
C GLY A 40 11.72 12.82 -10.34
N ARG A 41 10.76 11.90 -10.13
CA ARG A 41 10.99 10.50 -9.73
C ARG A 41 10.61 9.50 -10.82
N ASN A 42 10.98 8.24 -10.61
CA ASN A 42 10.53 7.11 -11.43
C ASN A 42 9.32 6.37 -10.83
N SER A 43 8.98 6.68 -9.59
CA SER A 43 7.89 6.05 -8.82
C SER A 43 7.03 7.13 -8.15
N ASP A 44 5.72 6.90 -8.16
CA ASP A 44 4.76 7.76 -7.47
C ASP A 44 4.97 7.75 -5.95
N ILE A 45 4.50 8.80 -5.28
CA ILE A 45 4.39 8.83 -3.82
C ILE A 45 2.91 8.78 -3.46
N TYR A 46 2.55 7.86 -2.59
CA TYR A 46 1.18 7.68 -2.12
C TYR A 46 1.05 8.22 -0.69
N VAL A 47 -0.04 8.94 -0.43
CA VAL A 47 -0.43 9.36 0.91
C VAL A 47 -1.84 8.85 1.18
N SER A 48 -2.02 8.07 2.23
CA SER A 48 -3.33 7.71 2.75
C SER A 48 -3.53 8.35 4.12
N LEU A 49 -4.75 8.83 4.38
CA LEU A 49 -5.19 9.31 5.68
C LEU A 49 -6.42 8.50 6.08
N ILE A 50 -6.41 7.96 7.28
CA ILE A 50 -7.57 7.40 7.96
C ILE A 50 -7.63 7.93 9.38
N SER A 51 -8.79 7.91 10.01
CA SER A 51 -8.98 8.51 11.33
C SER A 51 -9.83 7.63 12.24
N TYR A 52 -10.14 8.16 13.42
CA TYR A 52 -11.04 7.54 14.39
C TYR A 52 -12.38 7.08 13.81
N THR A 53 -12.87 7.63 12.69
CA THR A 53 -14.11 7.17 12.04
C THR A 53 -14.01 5.72 11.54
N HIS A 54 -12.80 5.25 11.27
CA HIS A 54 -12.52 3.88 10.83
C HIS A 54 -12.12 2.98 12.02
N GLN A 55 -12.27 3.45 13.27
CA GLN A 55 -11.91 2.72 14.50
C GLN A 55 -10.42 2.31 14.59
N VAL A 56 -9.53 3.06 13.92
CA VAL A 56 -8.07 2.81 13.92
C VAL A 56 -7.30 3.74 14.85
N ALA A 57 -7.93 4.80 15.35
CA ALA A 57 -7.32 5.83 16.18
C ALA A 57 -8.30 6.35 17.23
N ALA A 58 -7.79 6.95 18.30
CA ALA A 58 -8.62 7.61 19.31
C ALA A 58 -9.36 8.83 18.71
N LYS A 59 -10.52 9.21 19.28
CA LYS A 59 -11.32 10.34 18.78
C LYS A 59 -10.46 11.61 18.63
N GLY A 60 -10.54 12.25 17.46
CA GLY A 60 -9.75 13.44 17.11
C GLY A 60 -8.37 13.14 16.51
N TRP A 61 -7.94 11.88 16.49
CA TRP A 61 -6.66 11.48 15.91
C TRP A 61 -6.79 10.90 14.50
N PHE A 62 -5.73 11.08 13.74
CA PHE A 62 -5.56 10.62 12.38
C PHE A 62 -4.25 9.85 12.24
N ILE A 63 -4.26 8.86 11.35
CA ILE A 63 -3.09 8.11 10.92
C ILE A 63 -2.91 8.40 9.44
N ALA A 64 -1.84 9.13 9.12
CA ALA A 64 -1.39 9.30 7.75
C ALA A 64 -0.25 8.30 7.45
N MET A 65 -0.20 7.78 6.24
CA MET A 65 0.92 6.96 5.77
C MET A 65 1.42 7.53 4.44
N VAL A 66 2.72 7.80 4.36
CA VAL A 66 3.40 8.19 3.12
C VAL A 66 4.28 7.03 2.65
N SER A 67 4.14 6.60 1.40
CA SER A 67 4.91 5.48 0.85
C SER A 67 5.37 5.71 -0.58
N THR A 68 6.54 5.16 -0.92
CA THR A 68 7.08 5.11 -2.29
C THR A 68 8.12 4.01 -2.41
N THR A 69 8.43 3.60 -3.64
CA THR A 69 9.58 2.74 -3.95
C THR A 69 10.87 3.52 -3.74
N VAL A 70 11.88 2.91 -3.12
CA VAL A 70 13.18 3.55 -2.86
C VAL A 70 13.99 3.64 -4.14
N GLU A 71 14.51 4.84 -4.45
CA GLU A 71 15.33 5.12 -5.64
C GLU A 71 16.75 5.61 -5.29
N SER A 72 17.04 5.89 -4.02
CA SER A 72 18.33 6.45 -3.57
C SER A 72 18.79 5.91 -2.21
N ASP A 73 20.00 6.28 -1.81
CA ASP A 73 20.58 5.97 -0.50
C ASP A 73 20.00 6.83 0.64
N ASN A 74 19.10 7.77 0.36
CA ASN A 74 18.41 8.59 1.36
C ASN A 74 16.87 8.50 1.24
N PRO A 75 16.27 7.36 1.61
CA PRO A 75 14.85 7.10 1.38
C PRO A 75 13.90 8.10 2.06
N GLU A 76 14.26 8.62 3.24
CA GLU A 76 13.42 9.61 3.95
C GLU A 76 13.30 10.93 3.19
N ALA A 77 14.31 11.33 2.40
CA ALA A 77 14.22 12.54 1.59
C ALA A 77 13.24 12.38 0.42
N GLU A 78 13.06 11.16 -0.07
CA GLU A 78 12.19 10.86 -1.22
C GLU A 78 10.71 11.07 -0.89
N ILE A 79 10.31 10.84 0.36
CA ILE A 79 8.93 11.02 0.83
C ILE A 79 8.62 12.43 1.31
N LYS A 80 9.62 13.34 1.31
CA LYS A 80 9.44 14.73 1.77
C LYS A 80 8.24 15.43 1.09
N PRO A 81 8.01 15.31 -0.23
CA PRO A 81 6.84 15.93 -0.85
C PRO A 81 5.50 15.47 -0.26
N GLY A 82 5.39 14.21 0.15
CA GLY A 82 4.20 13.69 0.82
C GLY A 82 4.09 14.16 2.28
N LEU A 83 5.21 14.21 2.99
CA LEU A 83 5.25 14.70 4.38
C LEU A 83 4.91 16.19 4.48
N ASP A 84 5.35 17.01 3.52
CA ASP A 84 5.08 18.45 3.49
C ASP A 84 3.57 18.75 3.37
N LEU A 85 2.78 17.85 2.79
CA LEU A 85 1.32 17.98 2.70
C LEU A 85 0.61 17.75 4.04
N LEU A 86 1.23 17.02 4.97
CA LEU A 86 0.59 16.59 6.21
C LEU A 86 0.44 17.71 7.23
N GLY A 87 1.16 18.82 7.09
CA GLY A 87 1.22 19.85 8.14
C GLY A 87 2.02 19.40 9.37
N PRO A 88 1.74 19.96 10.56
CA PRO A 88 2.40 19.53 11.81
C PRO A 88 2.20 18.04 12.12
N ILE A 89 3.30 17.28 12.20
CA ILE A 89 3.28 15.86 12.55
C ILE A 89 3.60 15.71 14.04
N THR A 90 2.71 15.08 14.81
CA THR A 90 2.95 14.83 16.25
C THR A 90 4.04 13.78 16.45
N GLN A 91 4.00 12.70 15.69
CA GLN A 91 4.99 11.63 15.72
C GLN A 91 5.10 10.95 14.37
N LYS A 92 6.31 10.54 13.98
CA LYS A 92 6.56 9.74 12.77
C LYS A 92 7.26 8.43 13.08
N PHE A 93 6.91 7.39 12.33
CA PHE A 93 7.51 6.07 12.38
C PHE A 93 7.91 5.66 10.97
N VAL A 94 9.21 5.56 10.73
CA VAL A 94 9.77 5.25 9.42
C VAL A 94 10.16 3.78 9.37
N SER A 95 9.77 3.10 8.30
CA SER A 95 10.16 1.72 8.02
C SER A 95 10.56 1.57 6.56
N ILE A 96 11.60 0.79 6.29
CA ILE A 96 12.04 0.43 4.96
C ILE A 96 11.99 -1.10 4.88
N SER A 97 11.26 -1.63 3.92
CA SER A 97 11.08 -3.06 3.72
C SER A 97 11.58 -3.48 2.34
N ASP A 98 12.26 -4.62 2.27
CA ASP A 98 12.57 -5.24 0.98
C ASP A 98 11.28 -5.73 0.30
N TYR A 99 11.17 -5.46 -0.99
CA TYR A 99 10.10 -5.96 -1.85
C TYR A 99 10.65 -7.20 -2.59
N LEU A 100 10.12 -8.37 -2.25
CA LEU A 100 10.57 -9.67 -2.74
C LEU A 100 9.58 -10.25 -3.75
N GLU A 101 10.11 -10.95 -4.75
CA GLU A 101 9.32 -11.77 -5.67
C GLU A 101 9.86 -13.21 -5.77
N ALA A 102 8.99 -14.13 -6.17
CA ALA A 102 9.32 -15.54 -6.30
C ALA A 102 10.33 -15.78 -7.45
N THR A 103 11.31 -16.66 -7.21
CA THR A 103 12.27 -17.07 -8.27
C THR A 103 11.76 -18.27 -9.08
N ASP A 104 10.68 -18.90 -8.64
CA ASP A 104 10.02 -20.04 -9.28
C ASP A 104 8.51 -19.79 -9.33
N LYS A 105 7.89 -20.16 -10.45
CA LYS A 105 6.43 -20.06 -10.64
C LYS A 105 5.66 -21.14 -9.87
N GLY A 106 6.32 -22.20 -9.40
CA GLY A 106 5.68 -23.24 -8.60
C GLY A 106 5.05 -24.37 -9.42
N LEU A 107 5.10 -24.32 -10.76
CA LEU A 107 4.43 -25.30 -11.62
C LEU A 107 5.01 -26.71 -11.47
N ALA A 108 6.33 -26.84 -11.33
CA ALA A 108 6.99 -28.13 -11.10
C ALA A 108 7.20 -28.42 -9.61
N SER A 109 7.60 -27.40 -8.83
CA SER A 109 7.91 -27.56 -7.40
C SER A 109 6.67 -27.68 -6.52
N GLN A 110 5.49 -27.26 -7.01
CA GLN A 110 4.23 -27.18 -6.29
C GLN A 110 4.32 -26.28 -5.04
N ILE A 111 5.17 -25.25 -5.10
CA ILE A 111 5.34 -24.22 -4.08
C ILE A 111 5.01 -22.88 -4.71
N PHE A 112 3.87 -22.28 -4.33
CA PHE A 112 3.38 -21.02 -4.89
C PHE A 112 3.58 -19.90 -3.87
N ILE A 113 4.54 -19.01 -4.16
CA ILE A 113 4.94 -17.91 -3.27
C ILE A 113 4.34 -16.61 -3.82
N SER A 114 3.80 -15.78 -2.92
CA SER A 114 3.29 -14.46 -3.25
C SER A 114 4.40 -13.42 -3.35
N GLU A 115 4.12 -12.32 -4.04
CA GLU A 115 4.97 -11.13 -3.98
C GLU A 115 4.80 -10.41 -2.64
N SER A 116 5.79 -9.60 -2.26
CA SER A 116 5.64 -8.67 -1.13
C SER A 116 4.63 -7.57 -1.48
N TYR A 117 4.12 -6.82 -0.49
CA TYR A 117 3.29 -5.65 -0.80
C TYR A 117 4.15 -4.51 -1.34
N ASP A 118 3.75 -3.96 -2.48
CA ASP A 118 4.37 -2.78 -3.09
C ASP A 118 4.04 -1.48 -2.33
N ALA A 119 4.44 -0.34 -2.90
CA ALA A 119 4.26 0.97 -2.27
C ALA A 119 2.84 1.56 -2.42
N THR A 120 1.97 0.95 -3.23
CA THR A 120 0.63 1.50 -3.54
C THR A 120 -0.28 1.44 -2.31
N THR A 121 -1.26 2.34 -2.26
CA THR A 121 -2.26 2.41 -1.19
C THR A 121 -3.60 1.77 -1.55
N HIS A 122 -3.65 1.02 -2.66
CA HIS A 122 -4.81 0.27 -3.14
C HIS A 122 -4.40 -1.18 -3.45
N PHE A 123 -5.38 -2.06 -3.61
CA PHE A 123 -5.14 -3.51 -3.67
C PHE A 123 -5.03 -4.09 -5.09
N GLU A 124 -4.89 -3.27 -6.13
CA GLU A 124 -4.97 -3.77 -7.51
C GLU A 124 -3.86 -4.79 -7.81
N THR A 125 -2.60 -4.45 -7.51
CA THR A 125 -1.45 -5.35 -7.72
C THR A 125 -1.51 -6.59 -6.82
N THR A 126 -2.01 -6.43 -5.60
CA THR A 126 -2.27 -7.56 -4.69
C THR A 126 -3.31 -8.52 -5.26
N CYS A 127 -4.43 -8.00 -5.79
CA CYS A 127 -5.47 -8.82 -6.41
C CYS A 127 -4.92 -9.55 -7.64
N LEU A 128 -4.09 -8.90 -8.45
CA LEU A 128 -3.44 -9.53 -9.59
C LEU A 128 -2.53 -10.70 -9.17
N ASP A 129 -1.74 -10.54 -8.09
CA ASP A 129 -0.91 -11.61 -7.54
C ASP A 129 -1.76 -12.78 -7.00
N VAL A 130 -2.86 -12.49 -6.31
CA VAL A 130 -3.81 -13.52 -5.85
C VAL A 130 -4.38 -14.34 -7.03
N LEU A 131 -4.78 -13.67 -8.11
CA LEU A 131 -5.32 -14.33 -9.30
C LEU A 131 -4.24 -15.15 -10.03
N ASP A 132 -3.02 -14.64 -10.11
CA ASP A 132 -1.89 -15.34 -10.70
C ASP A 132 -1.50 -16.60 -9.90
N ILE A 133 -1.42 -16.49 -8.57
CA ILE A 133 -1.18 -17.63 -7.67
C ILE A 133 -2.29 -18.67 -7.83
N PHE A 134 -3.55 -18.24 -7.84
CA PHE A 134 -4.70 -19.14 -8.04
C PHE A 134 -4.54 -19.92 -9.34
N LYS A 135 -4.30 -19.22 -10.45
CA LYS A 135 -4.14 -19.84 -11.77
C LYS A 135 -2.98 -20.83 -11.82
N ARG A 136 -1.83 -20.49 -11.23
CA ARG A 136 -0.67 -21.38 -11.16
C ARG A 136 -0.94 -22.62 -10.29
N GLY A 137 -1.66 -22.45 -9.19
CA GLY A 137 -1.99 -23.51 -8.24
C GLY A 137 -3.08 -24.47 -8.72
N THR A 138 -4.09 -23.96 -9.43
CA THR A 138 -5.26 -24.76 -9.85
C THR A 138 -5.17 -25.21 -11.31
N GLY A 139 -4.42 -24.49 -12.14
CA GLY A 139 -4.37 -24.69 -13.59
C GLY A 139 -5.53 -24.04 -14.35
N GLU A 140 -6.42 -23.31 -13.68
CA GLU A 140 -7.61 -22.67 -14.26
C GLU A 140 -7.65 -21.16 -13.99
N GLU A 141 -8.28 -20.39 -14.88
CA GLU A 141 -8.58 -18.98 -14.60
C GLU A 141 -9.61 -18.86 -13.48
N PHE A 142 -9.47 -17.83 -12.64
CA PHE A 142 -10.46 -17.59 -11.58
C PHE A 142 -11.80 -17.13 -12.18
N ASP A 143 -12.86 -17.89 -11.90
CA ASP A 143 -14.21 -17.60 -12.36
C ASP A 143 -15.00 -16.82 -11.30
N PHE A 144 -15.07 -15.51 -11.48
CA PHE A 144 -15.81 -14.61 -10.60
C PHE A 144 -17.31 -14.90 -10.51
N SER A 145 -17.90 -15.59 -11.49
CA SER A 145 -19.34 -15.92 -11.47
C SER A 145 -19.68 -16.96 -10.39
N LYS A 146 -18.67 -17.70 -9.88
CA LYS A 146 -18.84 -18.68 -8.81
C LYS A 146 -18.90 -18.05 -7.42
N ILE A 147 -18.63 -16.76 -7.29
CA ILE A 147 -18.79 -16.02 -6.03
C ILE A 147 -20.28 -15.88 -5.76
N LYS A 148 -20.80 -16.67 -4.82
CA LYS A 148 -22.15 -16.49 -4.29
C LYS A 148 -22.12 -15.29 -3.35
N HIS A 149 -22.82 -14.22 -3.71
CA HIS A 149 -23.11 -13.14 -2.78
C HIS A 149 -24.04 -13.67 -1.67
N GLU A 150 -23.49 -14.02 -0.52
CA GLU A 150 -24.24 -13.97 0.74
C GLU A 150 -24.13 -12.55 1.29
N LEU A 151 -24.74 -11.59 0.58
CA LEU A 151 -25.07 -10.32 1.20
C LEU A 151 -26.25 -10.62 2.12
N GLY A 152 -26.00 -10.71 3.42
CA GLY A 152 -27.06 -10.59 4.40
C GLY A 152 -27.82 -9.30 4.11
N ASP A 153 -29.14 -9.36 4.15
CA ASP A 153 -30.04 -8.23 3.98
C ASP A 153 -29.67 -7.14 5.02
N GLU A 154 -28.83 -6.18 4.64
CA GLU A 154 -28.71 -4.92 5.36
C GLU A 154 -29.83 -4.02 4.86
N GLU A 155 -31.02 -4.17 5.46
CA GLU A 155 -32.06 -3.14 5.46
C GLU A 155 -31.43 -1.85 6.02
N GLN A 156 -31.30 -0.84 5.18
CA GLN A 156 -30.91 0.52 5.54
C GLN A 156 -32.14 1.42 5.60
#